data_AF-A0A7U4GJ65-F1
#
_entry.id   AF-A0A7U4GJ65-F1
#
_cell.length_a   1.000
_cell.length_b   1.000
_cell.length_c   1.000
_cell.angle_alpha   90.00
_cell.angle_beta   90.00
_cell.angle_gamma   90.00
#
_symmetry.space_group_name_H-M   'P 1'
#
loop_
_entity.id
_entity.type
_entity.pdbx_description
1 polymer ?
#
loop_
_entity_poly.entity_id
_entity_poly.type
_entity_poly.pdbx_seq_one_letter_code
_entity_poly.pdbx_strand_id
1 'polypeptide(L)'
;MNIEEITLQTEITITKLMQNAIKAESEHIASMCCDAAYGATVLWSDICLVIMENSEEKDFNKKMEFIRETKEQRLKFYEMTKKENVPLLKKY
;
A
#
# COMPACT_ATOMS: atom_id res chain seq x y z
N MET A 1 6.26 16.66 0.91
CA MET A 1 5.64 15.70 1.83
C MET A 1 6.73 14.86 2.47
N ASN A 2 6.65 14.62 3.77
CA ASN A 2 7.49 13.66 4.47
C ASN A 2 6.96 12.22 4.28
N ILE A 3 7.70 11.21 4.76
CA ILE A 3 7.29 9.81 4.61
C ILE A 3 5.97 9.49 5.33
N GLU A 4 5.70 10.15 6.45
CA GLU A 4 4.47 9.96 7.24
C GLU A 4 3.25 10.44 6.45
N GLU A 5 3.34 11.61 5.84
CA GLU A 5 2.31 12.19 4.98
C GLU A 5 2.08 11.33 3.73
N ILE A 6 3.14 10.81 3.10
CA ILE A 6 3.03 9.91 1.95
C ILE A 6 2.36 8.60 2.37
N THR A 7 2.71 8.07 3.53
CA THR A 7 2.12 6.83 4.07
C THR A 7 0.64 7.01 4.37
N LEU A 8 0.27 8.10 5.05
CA LEU A 8 -1.12 8.42 5.34
C LEU A 8 -1.95 8.62 4.06
N GLN A 9 -1.42 9.36 3.09
CA GLN A 9 -2.11 9.58 1.82
C GLN A 9 -2.27 8.28 1.03
N THR A 10 -1.28 7.38 1.09
CA THR A 10 -1.34 6.05 0.48
C THR A 10 -2.45 5.22 1.13
N GLU A 11 -2.53 5.21 2.46
CA GLU A 11 -3.58 4.49 3.19
C GLU A 11 -4.99 4.98 2.82
N ILE A 12 -5.18 6.30 2.76
CA ILE A 12 -6.45 6.91 2.32
C ILE A 12 -6.79 6.48 0.89
N THR A 13 -5.80 6.43 0.01
CA THR A 13 -5.97 6.05 -1.40
C THR A 13 -6.35 4.58 -1.53
N ILE A 14 -5.62 3.67 -0.88
CA ILE A 14 -5.94 2.24 -0.82
C ILE A 14 -7.34 2.02 -0.28
N THR A 15 -7.68 2.68 0.83
CA THR A 15 -9.00 2.56 1.47
C THR A 15 -10.13 2.95 0.52
N LYS A 16 -10.00 4.10 -0.16
CA LYS A 16 -11.01 4.56 -1.14
C LYS A 16 -11.14 3.59 -2.31
N LEU A 17 -10.03 3.10 -2.86
CA LEU A 17 -10.04 2.16 -3.97
C LEU A 17 -10.67 0.82 -3.57
N MET A 18 -10.36 0.29 -2.38
CA MET A 18 -10.97 -0.94 -1.88
C MET A 18 -12.45 -0.76 -1.57
N GLN A 19 -12.88 0.38 -1.04
CA GLN A 19 -14.30 0.69 -0.88
C GLN A 19 -15.05 0.74 -2.23
N ASN A 20 -14.43 1.31 -3.27
CA ASN A 20 -14.99 1.30 -4.61
C ASN A 20 -15.04 -0.12 -5.19
N ALA A 21 -14.01 -0.94 -4.96
CA ALA A 21 -14.00 -2.34 -5.38
C ALA A 21 -15.14 -3.15 -4.72
N ILE A 22 -15.38 -2.94 -3.43
CA ILE A 22 -16.45 -3.61 -2.68
C ILE A 22 -17.85 -3.20 -3.18
N LYS A 23 -18.01 -1.94 -3.59
CA LYS A 23 -19.28 -1.38 -4.08
C LYS A 23 -19.47 -1.55 -5.59
N ALA A 24 -18.51 -2.15 -6.29
CA ALA A 24 -18.55 -2.26 -7.74
C ALA A 24 -19.74 -3.11 -8.21
N GLU A 25 -20.31 -2.74 -9.35
CA GLU A 25 -21.44 -3.44 -9.97
C GLU A 25 -21.00 -4.61 -10.87
N SER A 26 -19.70 -4.75 -11.13
CA SER A 26 -19.16 -5.84 -11.96
C SER A 26 -17.79 -6.28 -11.47
N GLU A 27 -17.46 -7.54 -11.75
CA GLU A 27 -16.15 -8.14 -11.46
C GLU A 27 -15.01 -7.34 -12.10
N HIS A 28 -15.22 -6.84 -13.32
CA HIS A 28 -14.22 -6.05 -14.03
C HIS A 28 -13.86 -4.76 -13.29
N ILE A 29 -14.87 -3.97 -12.88
CA ILE A 29 -14.65 -2.73 -12.11
C ILE A 29 -14.04 -3.05 -10.74
N ALA A 30 -14.53 -4.11 -10.09
CA ALA A 30 -14.01 -4.57 -8.81
C ALA A 30 -12.51 -4.91 -8.90
N SER A 31 -12.11 -5.69 -9.92
CA SER A 31 -10.70 -6.03 -10.14
C SER A 31 -9.87 -4.80 -10.43
N MET A 32 -10.33 -3.91 -11.31
CA MET A 32 -9.58 -2.71 -11.68
C MET A 32 -9.31 -1.81 -10.46
N CYS A 33 -10.29 -1.62 -9.58
CA CYS A 33 -10.10 -0.88 -8.33
C CYS A 33 -9.15 -1.59 -7.35
N CYS A 34 -9.25 -2.92 -7.22
CA CYS A 34 -8.38 -3.70 -6.35
C CYS A 34 -6.93 -3.70 -6.85
N ASP A 35 -6.73 -3.86 -8.17
CA ASP A 35 -5.42 -3.82 -8.81
C ASP A 35 -4.79 -2.41 -8.71
N ALA A 36 -5.60 -1.35 -8.81
CA ALA A 36 -5.14 0.02 -8.55
C ALA A 36 -4.72 0.24 -7.09
N ALA A 37 -5.45 -0.34 -6.13
CA ALA A 37 -5.10 -0.27 -4.71
C ALA A 37 -3.77 -0.99 -4.45
N TYR A 38 -3.57 -2.16 -5.06
CA TYR A 38 -2.29 -2.86 -5.05
C TYR A 38 -1.17 -2.02 -5.67
N GLY A 39 -1.44 -1.36 -6.80
CA GLY A 39 -0.49 -0.43 -7.44
C GLY A 39 -0.05 0.71 -6.52
N ALA A 40 -0.96 1.27 -5.71
CA ALA A 40 -0.62 2.28 -4.71
C ALA A 40 0.35 1.74 -3.63
N THR A 41 0.15 0.49 -3.18
CA THR A 41 1.06 -0.20 -2.25
C THR A 41 2.46 -0.37 -2.85
N VAL A 42 2.54 -0.74 -4.14
CA VAL A 42 3.81 -0.90 -4.86
C VAL A 42 4.52 0.44 -4.98
N LEU A 43 3.82 1.48 -5.44
CA LEU A 43 4.38 2.82 -5.59
C LEU A 43 4.93 3.37 -4.27
N TRP A 44 4.18 3.21 -3.18
CA TRP A 44 4.65 3.62 -1.85
C TRP A 44 5.92 2.86 -1.43
N SER A 45 6.00 1.56 -1.73
CA SER A 45 7.19 0.73 -1.42
C SER A 45 8.42 1.22 -2.19
N ASP A 46 8.25 1.57 -3.47
CA ASP A 46 9.33 2.12 -4.31
C ASP A 46 9.79 3.49 -3.79
N ILE A 47 8.86 4.34 -3.35
CA ILE A 47 9.20 5.63 -2.72
C ILE A 47 10.02 5.42 -1.44
N CYS A 48 9.64 4.47 -0.58
CA CYS A 48 10.40 4.12 0.62
C CYS A 48 11.83 3.68 0.29
N LEU A 49 12.01 2.88 -0.77
CA LEU A 49 13.32 2.44 -1.23
C LEU A 49 14.18 3.64 -1.65
N VAL A 50 13.63 4.54 -2.48
CA VAL A 50 14.32 5.75 -2.94
C VAL A 50 14.71 6.66 -1.77
N ILE A 51 13.84 6.82 -0.76
CA ILE A 51 14.16 7.58 0.45
C ILE A 51 15.30 6.94 1.22
N MET A 52 15.28 5.61 1.39
CA MET A 52 16.34 4.88 2.09
C MET A 52 17.68 4.99 1.36
N GLU A 53 17.68 4.89 0.04
CA GLU A 53 18.89 4.96 -0.79
C GLU A 53 19.52 6.36 -0.82
N ASN A 54 18.69 7.41 -0.81
CA ASN A 54 19.14 8.80 -0.79
C ASN A 54 19.36 9.37 0.62
N SER A 55 19.08 8.59 1.67
CA SER A 55 19.27 9.05 3.04
C SER A 55 20.76 9.18 3.36
N GLU A 56 21.17 10.35 3.86
CA GLU A 56 22.50 10.56 4.44
C GLU A 56 22.66 9.91 5.83
N GLU A 57 21.63 9.22 6.34
CA GLU A 57 21.63 8.57 7.65
C GLU A 57 22.70 7.46 7.74
N LYS A 58 23.72 7.70 8.56
CA LYS A 58 24.84 6.79 8.81
C LYS A 58 24.60 5.90 10.02
N ASP A 59 23.61 6.22 10.86
CA ASP A 59 23.23 5.40 12.00
C ASP A 59 22.54 4.11 11.51
N PHE A 60 23.24 3.00 11.73
CA PHE A 60 22.76 1.67 11.39
C PHE A 60 21.42 1.35 12.07
N ASN A 61 21.24 1.73 13.34
CA ASN A 61 20.03 1.40 14.09
C ASN A 61 18.82 2.12 13.51
N LYS A 62 18.96 3.40 13.17
CA LYS A 62 17.88 4.18 12.54
C LYS A 62 17.53 3.66 11.15
N LYS A 63 18.54 3.25 10.37
CA LYS A 63 18.30 2.62 9.05
C LYS A 63 17.54 1.29 9.20
N MET A 64 17.92 0.47 10.18
CA MET A 64 17.23 -0.78 10.47
C MET A 64 15.81 -0.57 11.00
N GLU A 65 15.59 0.46 11.82
CA GLU A 65 14.26 0.86 12.29
C GLU A 65 13.37 1.28 11.12
N PHE A 66 13.86 2.14 10.23
CA PHE A 66 13.14 2.53 9.02
C PHE A 66 12.77 1.33 8.14
N ILE A 67 13.70 0.39 7.92
CA ILE A 67 13.44 -0.84 7.17
C ILE A 67 12.35 -1.68 7.85
N ARG A 68 12.40 -1.80 9.17
CA ARG A 68 11.41 -2.56 9.95
C ARG A 68 10.02 -1.94 9.82
N GLU A 69 9.91 -0.64 10.04
CA GLU A 69 8.64 0.09 9.98
C GLU A 69 8.03 0.06 8.58
N THR A 70 8.85 0.29 7.55
CA THR A 70 8.37 0.23 6.16
C THR A 70 7.94 -1.18 5.77
N LYS A 71 8.63 -2.23 6.26
CA LYS A 71 8.21 -3.61 6.05
C LYS A 71 6.88 -3.92 6.74
N GLU A 72 6.71 -3.51 7.99
CA GLU A 72 5.46 -3.69 8.73
C GLU A 72 4.30 -2.98 8.05
N GLN A 73 4.50 -1.73 7.61
CA GLN A 73 3.48 -0.97 6.91
C GLN A 73 3.15 -1.57 5.53
N ARG A 74 4.15 -2.05 4.79
CA ARG A 74 3.92 -2.77 3.52
C ARG A 74 3.02 -3.99 3.70
N LEU A 75 3.23 -4.76 4.77
CA LEU A 75 2.38 -5.90 5.09
C LEU A 75 0.94 -5.47 5.37
N LYS A 76 0.73 -4.39 6.13
CA LYS A 76 -0.62 -3.84 6.35
C LYS A 76 -1.30 -3.46 5.03
N PHE A 77 -0.59 -2.74 4.16
CA PHE A 77 -1.11 -2.39 2.85
C PHE A 77 -1.41 -3.61 1.98
N TYR A 78 -0.57 -4.64 2.01
CA TYR A 78 -0.88 -5.89 1.32
C TYR A 78 -2.16 -6.54 1.82
N GLU A 79 -2.32 -6.67 3.14
CA GLU A 79 -3.54 -7.21 3.76
C GLU A 79 -4.79 -6.42 3.36
N MET A 80 -4.70 -5.08 3.30
CA MET A 80 -5.81 -4.24 2.84
C MET A 80 -6.19 -4.51 1.38
N THR A 81 -5.19 -4.76 0.52
CA THR A 81 -5.38 -4.94 -0.94
C THR A 81 -5.70 -6.37 -1.39
N LYS A 82 -5.90 -7.30 -0.45
CA LYS A 82 -6.27 -8.69 -0.77
C LYS A 82 -7.58 -8.77 -1.54
N LYS A 83 -7.60 -9.57 -2.62
CA LYS A 83 -8.80 -9.78 -3.45
C LYS A 83 -9.92 -10.46 -2.66
N GLU A 84 -9.56 -11.24 -1.65
CA GLU A 84 -10.47 -11.87 -0.70
C GLU A 84 -11.29 -10.86 0.12
N ASN A 85 -10.86 -9.59 0.18
CA ASN A 85 -11.65 -8.54 0.83
C ASN A 85 -12.80 -8.03 -0.05
N VAL A 86 -12.83 -8.40 -1.34
CA VAL A 86 -13.81 -7.92 -2.32
C VAL A 86 -14.80 -9.04 -2.67
N PRO A 87 -16.09 -8.90 -2.36
CA PRO A 87 -17.08 -9.97 -2.54
C PRO A 87 -17.11 -10.57 -3.95
N LEU A 88 -17.04 -9.73 -4.98
CA LEU A 88 -17.06 -10.15 -6.38
C LEU A 88 -15.79 -10.87 -6.85
N LEU A 89 -14.69 -10.77 -6.10
CA LEU A 89 -13.39 -11.35 -6.46
C LEU A 89 -13.01 -12.56 -5.58
N LYS A 90 -13.84 -12.89 -4.58
CA LYS A 90 -13.62 -14.06 -3.74
C LYS A 90 -13.73 -15.33 -4.58
N LYS A 91 -12.62 -16.05 -4.70
CA LYS A 91 -12.62 -17.42 -5.24
C LYS A 91 -12.87 -18.38 -4.07
N TYR A 92 -13.94 -19.17 -4.18
CA TYR A 92 -14.28 -20.24 -3.24
C TYR A 92 -13.40 -21.46 -3.44
#